data_AF-J0WGP6-F1
#
_entry.id   AF-J0WGP6-F1
#
_cell.length_a   1.000
_cell.length_b   1.000
_cell.length_c   1.000
_cell.angle_alpha   90.00
_cell.angle_beta   90.00
_cell.angle_gamma   90.00
#
_symmetry.space_group_name_H-M   'P 1'
#
loop_
_entity.id
_entity.type
_entity.pdbx_description
1 polymer ?
#
loop_
_entity_poly.entity_id
_entity_poly.type
_entity_poly.pdbx_seq_one_letter_code
_entity_poly.pdbx_strand_id
1 'polypeptide(L)' 'MQMLDEDEFTVLFTKRIWELSAEKGLPFGKEPSEYARTVARAYWLSLHAEGLSPEDCADEDASYWP' A
#
# COMPACT_ATOMS: atom_id res chain seq x y z
N MET A 1 9.38 17.10 -2.76
CA MET A 1 9.18 15.65 -2.58
C MET A 1 10.35 14.93 -3.23
N GLN A 2 11.07 14.12 -2.47
CA GLN A 2 11.99 13.16 -3.07
C GLN A 2 11.10 12.17 -3.84
N MET A 3 11.32 12.06 -5.14
CA MET A 3 10.56 11.12 -5.97
C MET A 3 11.12 9.73 -5.63
N LEU A 4 10.34 8.93 -4.90
CA LEU A 4 10.69 7.54 -4.62
C LEU A 4 10.81 6.80 -5.95
N ASP A 5 11.53 5.69 -6.00
CA ASP A 5 11.37 4.72 -7.09
C ASP A 5 10.30 3.67 -6.75
N GLU A 6 10.00 2.80 -7.72
CA GLU A 6 8.95 1.78 -7.58
C GLU A 6 9.25 0.78 -6.45
N ASP A 7 10.53 0.46 -6.24
CA ASP A 7 10.96 -0.48 -5.22
C ASP A 7 10.81 0.15 -3.83
N GLU A 8 11.28 1.39 -3.65
CA GLU A 8 11.11 2.16 -2.42
C GLU A 8 9.64 2.35 -2.07
N PHE A 9 8.81 2.73 -3.05
CA PHE A 9 7.36 2.83 -2.88
C PHE A 9 6.76 1.50 -2.42
N THR A 10 7.10 0.41 -3.10
CA THR A 10 6.56 -0.91 -2.80
C THR A 10 6.92 -1.38 -1.39
N VAL A 11 8.14 -1.11 -0.93
CA VAL A 11 8.59 -1.45 0.42
C VAL A 11 7.80 -0.68 1.47
N LEU A 12 7.65 0.64 1.30
CA LEU A 12 6.93 1.49 2.26
C LEU A 12 5.43 1.18 2.29
N PHE A 13 4.81 1.04 1.12
CA PHE A 13 3.42 0.60 0.98
C PHE A 13 3.19 -0.74 1.67
N THR A 14 4.03 -1.74 1.37
CA THR A 14 3.90 -3.09 1.96
C THR A 14 4.06 -3.06 3.49
N LYS A 15 5.01 -2.28 4.00
CA LYS A 15 5.18 -2.10 5.44
C LYS A 15 3.91 -1.52 6.08
N ARG A 16 3.32 -0.50 5.45
CA ARG A 16 2.10 0.13 5.97
C ARG A 16 0.90 -0.82 5.93
N ILE A 17 0.73 -1.60 4.88
CA ILE A 17 -0.29 -2.66 4.77
C ILE A 17 -0.15 -3.69 5.91
N TRP A 18 1.08 -4.06 6.27
CA TRP A 18 1.35 -4.95 7.41
C TRP A 18 0.88 -4.35 8.74
N GLU A 19 1.24 -3.10 9.02
CA GLU A 19 0.81 -2.39 10.22
C GLU A 19 -0.72 -2.33 10.31
N LEU A 20 -1.37 -1.92 9.21
CA LEU A 20 -2.83 -1.85 9.10
C LEU A 20 -3.49 -3.22 9.29
N SER A 21 -2.87 -4.29 8.77
CA SER A 21 -3.41 -5.64 8.91
C SER A 21 -3.38 -6.16 10.35
N ALA A 22 -2.38 -5.71 11.14
CA ALA A 22 -2.30 -6.04 12.55
C ALA A 22 -3.41 -5.35 13.37
N GLU A 23 -3.88 -4.19 12.92
CA GLU A 23 -4.92 -3.41 13.59
C GLU A 23 -6.34 -3.77 13.13
N LYS A 24 -6.54 -3.91 11.82
CA LYS A 24 -7.87 -4.04 11.18
C LYS A 24 -8.22 -5.47 10.78
N GLY A 25 -7.21 -6.35 10.68
CA GLY A 25 -7.36 -7.69 10.12
C GLY A 25 -6.88 -7.80 8.68
N LEU A 26 -7.07 -8.99 8.09
CA LEU A 26 -6.45 -9.33 6.81
C LEU A 26 -7.13 -8.62 5.62
N PRO A 27 -6.36 -8.02 4.68
CA PRO A 27 -6.91 -7.36 3.49
C PRO A 27 -7.68 -8.35 2.64
N PHE A 28 -9.02 -8.24 2.63
CA PHE A 28 -9.91 -9.18 1.93
C PHE A 28 -9.63 -10.66 2.26
N GLY A 29 -9.20 -10.95 3.49
CA GLY A 29 -8.82 -12.30 3.93
C GLY A 29 -7.53 -12.85 3.32
N LYS A 30 -6.72 -12.02 2.66
CA LYS A 30 -5.44 -12.39 2.04
C LYS A 30 -4.25 -12.11 2.95
N GLU A 31 -3.14 -12.80 2.70
CA GLU A 31 -1.88 -12.51 3.39
C GLU A 31 -1.38 -11.10 2.99
N PRO A 32 -0.99 -10.24 3.95
CA PRO A 32 -0.66 -8.84 3.69
C PRO A 32 0.46 -8.63 2.66
N SER A 33 1.52 -9.44 2.69
CA SER A 33 2.67 -9.31 1.76
C SER A 33 2.32 -9.72 0.33
N GLU A 34 1.53 -10.76 0.15
CA GLU A 34 1.02 -11.20 -1.15
C GLU A 34 0.06 -10.15 -1.72
N TYR A 35 -0.87 -9.68 -0.90
CA TYR A 35 -1.81 -8.63 -1.28
C TYR A 35 -1.07 -7.34 -1.69
N ALA A 36 -0.20 -6.83 -0.83
CA ALA A 36 0.54 -5.60 -1.08
C ALA A 36 1.37 -5.65 -2.37
N ARG A 37 2.03 -6.78 -2.67
CA ARG A 37 2.78 -6.94 -3.92
C ARG A 37 1.92 -6.84 -5.18
N THR A 38 0.65 -7.27 -5.12
CA THR A 38 -0.27 -7.14 -6.25
C THR A 38 -0.81 -5.73 -6.42
N VAL A 39 -1.00 -5.01 -5.32
CA VAL A 39 -1.70 -3.72 -5.28
C VAL A 39 -0.72 -2.54 -5.38
N ALA A 40 0.47 -2.64 -4.79
CA ALA A 40 1.47 -1.58 -4.75
C ALA A 40 1.81 -1.04 -6.15
N ARG A 41 1.95 -1.93 -7.14
CA ARG A 41 2.23 -1.51 -8.53
C ARG A 41 1.08 -0.72 -9.16
N ALA A 42 -0.17 -1.05 -8.84
CA ALA A 42 -1.32 -0.31 -9.35
C ALA A 42 -1.36 1.11 -8.77
N TYR A 43 -1.08 1.26 -7.47
CA TYR A 43 -0.98 2.57 -6.81
C TYR A 43 0.23 3.37 -7.30
N TRP A 44 1.37 2.72 -7.50
CA TRP A 44 2.56 3.35 -8.08
C TRP A 44 2.28 3.96 -9.46
N LEU A 45 1.57 3.22 -10.33
CA LEU A 45 1.28 3.70 -11.69
C LEU A 45 0.17 4.76 -11.73
N SER A 46 -0.81 4.67 -10.83
CA SER A 46 -2.06 5.45 -10.93
C SER A 46 -2.10 6.66 -9.99
N LEU A 47 -1.55 6.54 -8.78
CA LEU A 47 -1.76 7.49 -7.68
C LEU A 47 -0.47 8.13 -7.15
N HIS A 48 0.70 7.52 -7.36
CA HIS A 48 1.98 8.18 -7.03
C HIS A 48 2.19 9.47 -7.86
N ALA A 49 1.66 9.52 -9.09
CA ALA A 49 1.67 10.74 -9.90
C ALA A 49 0.84 11.89 -9.31
N GLU A 50 -0.15 11.59 -8.46
CA GLU A 50 -0.97 12.58 -7.77
C GLU A 50 -0.27 13.16 -6.52
N GLY A 51 0.90 12.62 -6.16
CA GLY A 51 1.72 13.10 -5.07
C GLY A 51 1.38 12.50 -3.71
N LEU A 52 0.57 11.44 -3.67
CA LEU A 52 0.30 10.67 -2.45
C LEU A 52 1.54 9.88 -2.03
N SER A 53 1.78 9.82 -0.73
CA SER A 53 2.81 8.95 -0.17
C SER A 53 2.39 7.48 -0.27
N PRO A 54 3.35 6.53 -0.26
CA PRO A 54 3.03 5.10 -0.18
C PRO A 54 2.12 4.77 1.01
N GLU A 55 2.31 5.46 2.14
CA GLU A 55 1.54 5.28 3.36
C GLU A 55 0.09 5.77 3.20
N ASP A 56 -0.12 6.96 2.61
CA ASP A 56 -1.46 7.48 2.34
C ASP A 56 -2.22 6.55 1.37
N CYS A 57 -1.52 6.04 0.35
CA CYS A 57 -2.08 5.06 -0.58
C CYS A 57 -2.54 3.78 0.14
N ALA A 58 -1.73 3.27 1.09
CA ALA A 58 -2.08 2.09 1.86
C ALA A 58 -3.22 2.35 2.85
N ASP A 59 -3.28 3.54 3.47
CA ASP A 59 -4.37 3.94 4.35
C ASP A 59 -5.70 4.08 3.59
N GLU A 60 -5.67 4.64 2.37
CA GLU A 60 -6.83 4.71 1.48
C GLU A 60 -7.29 3.30 1.07
N ASP A 61 -6.37 2.43 0.63
CA ASP A 61 -6.68 1.04 0.28
C ASP A 61 -7.35 0.30 1.45
N ALA A 62 -6.81 0.46 2.66
CA ALA A 62 -7.33 -0.15 3.86
C ALA A 62 -8.69 0.38 4.33
N SER A 63 -9.16 1.51 3.79
CA SER A 63 -10.51 2.01 4.06
C SER A 63 -11.60 1.13 3.41
N TYR A 64 -11.24 0.33 2.40
CA TYR A 64 -12.15 -0.57 1.69
C TYR A 64 -12.12 -2.02 2.19
N TRP A 65 -11.23 -2.35 3.13
CA TRP A 65 -11.15 -3.70 3.69
C TRP A 65 -12.40 -4.01 4.54
N PRO A 66 -12.88 -5.27 4.51
CA PRO A 66 -14.06 -5.70 5.25
C PRO A 66 -13.84 -5.77 6.77
#